data_AF-X0XBW5-F1
#
_entry.id   AF-X0XBW5-F1
#
_cell.length_a   1.000
_cell.length_b   1.000
_cell.length_c   1.000
_cell.angle_alpha   90.00
_cell.angle_beta   90.00
_cell.angle_gamma   90.00
#
_symmetry.space_group_name_H-M   'P 1'
#
loop_
_entity.id
_entity.type
_entity.pdbx_description
1 polymer ?
#
loop_
_entity_poly.entity_id
_entity_poly.type
_entity_poly.pdbx_seq_one_letter_code
_entity_poly.pdbx_strand_id
1 'polypeptide(L)'
;ELGHQVILIVGDWTAQIGDPSGVSITRPMLSAEQVQANAETYMKQFFKVVDKERTEVRWQSEWFGKFNLADVIQLTSKFTVAQLLAREDFSNRYNAGRPIAVTELLYPLLQAYDSVVIQADVEFGGTDQKFNFLVGRELQSMVGQRPQQCFMTPLLVGTDGSQKMSKSLGNYIGVDEPPNEIYGKVMSIPDSLIMDYFELLTDVADKELGEFRQGLGQETINPMELKKRLGRELVAQLYSQ
;
A
#
# COMPACT_ATOMS: atom_id res chain seq x y z
N GLU A 1 8.49 -6.13 15.98
CA GLU A 1 9.52 -5.89 17.02
C GLU A 1 8.98 -5.19 18.26
N LEU A 2 8.24 -4.09 18.13
CA LEU A 2 7.69 -3.30 19.26
C LEU A 2 6.47 -3.91 19.99
N GLY A 3 6.27 -5.23 19.91
CA GLY A 3 5.14 -5.92 20.56
C GLY A 3 3.77 -5.75 19.89
N HIS A 4 3.68 -5.08 18.73
CA HIS A 4 2.43 -4.97 17.98
C HIS A 4 2.01 -6.30 17.33
N GLN A 5 0.71 -6.52 17.24
CA GLN A 5 0.06 -7.57 16.46
C GLN A 5 -0.24 -7.03 15.06
N VAL A 6 0.25 -7.70 14.02
CA VAL A 6 -0.07 -7.34 12.64
C VAL A 6 -1.36 -8.05 12.23
N ILE A 7 -2.27 -7.32 11.59
CA ILE A 7 -3.49 -7.87 11.01
C ILE A 7 -3.44 -7.61 9.51
N LEU A 8 -3.30 -8.68 8.73
CA LEU A 8 -3.36 -8.64 7.28
C LEU A 8 -4.81 -8.87 6.84
N ILE A 9 -5.44 -7.81 6.33
CA ILE A 9 -6.78 -7.90 5.76
C ILE A 9 -6.68 -8.28 4.27
N VAL A 10 -7.24 -9.42 3.91
CA VAL A 10 -7.38 -9.85 2.52
C VAL A 10 -8.67 -9.27 1.97
N GLY A 11 -8.54 -8.32 1.05
CA GLY A 11 -9.64 -7.60 0.44
C GLY A 11 -10.42 -8.40 -0.60
N ASP A 12 -10.95 -9.56 -0.25
CA ASP A 12 -11.61 -10.48 -1.19
C ASP A 12 -12.96 -9.96 -1.74
N TRP A 13 -13.61 -9.05 -1.01
CA TRP A 13 -14.83 -8.37 -1.43
C TRP A 13 -14.53 -7.07 -2.17
N THR A 14 -13.65 -6.24 -1.62
CA THR A 14 -13.28 -4.95 -2.22
C THR A 14 -12.48 -5.10 -3.51
N ALA A 15 -11.73 -6.19 -3.70
CA ALA A 15 -11.08 -6.51 -4.97
C ALA A 15 -12.07 -6.75 -6.13
N GLN A 16 -13.31 -7.14 -5.83
CA GLN A 16 -14.37 -7.28 -6.83
C GLN A 16 -14.91 -5.91 -7.27
N ILE A 17 -14.87 -4.91 -6.39
CA ILE A 17 -15.30 -3.52 -6.68
C ILE A 17 -14.18 -2.73 -7.38
N GLY A 18 -12.95 -2.88 -6.90
CA GLY A 18 -11.75 -2.20 -7.38
C GLY A 18 -11.45 -0.88 -6.67
N ASP A 19 -10.23 -0.74 -6.12
CA ASP A 19 -9.76 0.51 -5.51
C ASP A 19 -9.48 1.59 -6.58
N PRO A 20 -10.17 2.75 -6.54
CA PRO A 20 -9.87 3.87 -7.43
C PRO A 20 -8.66 4.71 -6.99
N SER A 21 -8.04 4.42 -5.84
CA SER A 21 -6.98 5.27 -5.24
C SER A 21 -5.75 5.39 -6.13
N GLY A 22 -5.43 6.63 -6.48
CA GLY A 22 -4.29 6.95 -7.33
C GLY A 22 -4.38 6.41 -8.77
N VAL A 23 -5.59 6.10 -9.26
CA VAL A 23 -5.82 5.62 -10.63
C VAL A 23 -6.78 6.54 -11.40
N SER A 24 -6.51 6.74 -12.69
CA SER A 24 -7.31 7.61 -13.56
C SER A 24 -8.44 6.88 -14.32
N ILE A 25 -8.48 5.55 -14.24
CA ILE A 25 -9.43 4.67 -14.94
C ILE A 25 -10.08 3.68 -13.99
N THR A 26 -11.33 3.31 -14.26
CA THR A 26 -12.06 2.28 -13.51
C THR A 26 -11.40 0.91 -13.69
N ARG A 27 -11.18 0.18 -12.60
CA ARG A 27 -10.62 -1.18 -12.64
C ARG A 27 -11.69 -2.20 -13.08
N PRO A 28 -11.31 -3.28 -13.79
CA PRO A 28 -12.23 -4.38 -14.09
C PRO A 28 -12.59 -5.14 -12.81
N MET A 29 -13.84 -5.61 -12.71
CA MET A 29 -14.28 -6.49 -11.62
C MET A 29 -13.70 -7.90 -11.82
N LEU A 30 -13.23 -8.51 -10.73
CA LEU A 30 -12.67 -9.86 -10.69
C LEU A 30 -13.68 -10.85 -10.12
N SER A 31 -13.60 -12.13 -10.51
CA SER A 31 -14.43 -13.19 -9.88
C SER A 31 -13.89 -13.57 -8.50
N ALA A 32 -14.72 -14.12 -7.63
CA ALA A 32 -14.30 -14.57 -6.30
C ALA A 32 -13.15 -15.60 -6.36
N GLU A 33 -13.21 -16.54 -7.31
CA GLU A 33 -12.17 -17.56 -7.50
C GLU A 33 -10.83 -16.93 -7.94
N GLN A 34 -10.89 -15.94 -8.84
CA GLN A 34 -9.70 -15.19 -9.27
C GLN A 34 -9.08 -14.41 -8.11
N VAL A 35 -9.93 -13.76 -7.31
CA VAL A 35 -9.50 -12.99 -6.15
C VAL A 35 -8.83 -13.88 -5.11
N GLN A 36 -9.40 -15.06 -4.83
CA GLN A 36 -8.81 -16.03 -3.91
C GLN A 36 -7.45 -16.53 -4.39
N ALA A 37 -7.34 -16.93 -5.67
CA ALA A 37 -6.07 -17.40 -6.24
C ALA A 37 -4.98 -16.31 -6.23
N ASN A 38 -5.37 -15.05 -6.50
CA ASN A 38 -4.47 -13.91 -6.43
C ASN A 38 -4.03 -13.65 -4.98
N ALA A 39 -4.95 -13.69 -4.02
CA ALA A 39 -4.66 -13.47 -2.61
C ALA A 39 -3.62 -14.47 -2.08
N GLU A 40 -3.74 -15.76 -2.40
CA GLU A 40 -2.74 -16.76 -2.01
C GLU A 40 -1.34 -16.44 -2.53
N THR A 41 -1.24 -15.96 -3.78
CA THR A 41 0.03 -15.57 -4.38
C THR A 41 0.62 -14.33 -3.70
N TYR A 42 -0.21 -13.31 -3.44
CA TYR A 42 0.22 -12.11 -2.72
C TYR A 42 0.63 -12.42 -1.28
N MET A 43 -0.07 -13.30 -0.58
CA MET A 43 0.29 -13.71 0.78
C MET A 43 1.65 -14.39 0.81
N LYS A 44 1.96 -15.28 -0.15
CA LYS A 44 3.31 -15.89 -0.27
C LYS A 44 4.40 -14.83 -0.40
N GLN A 45 4.13 -13.75 -1.13
CA GLN A 45 5.07 -12.65 -1.33
C GLN A 45 5.18 -11.76 -0.08
N PHE A 46 4.05 -11.42 0.54
CA PHE A 46 3.98 -10.59 1.75
C PHE A 46 4.77 -11.21 2.91
N PHE A 47 4.64 -12.53 3.11
CA PHE A 47 5.33 -13.24 4.18
C PHE A 47 6.82 -13.47 3.94
N LYS A 48 7.38 -13.01 2.81
CA LYS A 48 8.84 -12.88 2.68
C LYS A 48 9.40 -11.72 3.50
N VAL A 49 8.59 -10.70 3.74
CA VAL A 49 9.00 -9.47 4.43
C VAL A 49 8.43 -9.41 5.84
N VAL A 50 7.18 -9.87 6.01
CA VAL A 50 6.49 -9.81 7.30
C VAL A 50 6.47 -11.18 7.97
N ASP A 51 6.76 -11.20 9.26
CA ASP A 51 6.73 -12.41 10.09
C ASP A 51 5.31 -13.00 10.14
N LYS A 52 5.16 -14.19 9.56
CA LYS A 52 3.89 -14.92 9.50
C LYS A 52 3.40 -15.37 10.88
N GLU A 53 4.29 -15.71 11.80
CA GLU A 53 3.90 -16.18 13.15
C GLU A 53 3.32 -15.05 14.00
N ARG A 54 3.65 -13.80 13.65
CA ARG A 54 3.18 -12.58 14.31
C ARG A 54 2.08 -11.85 13.54
N THR A 55 1.51 -12.49 12.52
CA THR A 55 0.49 -11.91 11.66
C THR A 55 -0.80 -12.72 11.73
N GLU A 56 -1.90 -12.04 12.06
CA GLU A 56 -3.24 -12.58 11.94
C GLU A 56 -3.76 -12.26 10.54
N VAL A 57 -4.28 -13.25 9.82
CA VAL A 57 -4.88 -13.06 8.50
C VAL A 57 -6.39 -13.05 8.63
N ARG A 58 -7.03 -12.01 8.12
CA ARG A 58 -8.50 -11.84 8.16
C ARG A 58 -9.04 -11.57 6.78
N TRP A 59 -10.17 -12.20 6.46
CA TRP A 59 -10.79 -12.08 5.14
C TRP A 59 -12.00 -11.16 5.22
N GLN A 60 -12.12 -10.23 4.28
CA GLN A 60 -13.25 -9.31 4.22
C GLN A 60 -14.60 -10.03 4.16
N SER A 61 -14.66 -11.21 3.52
CA SER A 61 -15.84 -12.08 3.53
C SER A 61 -16.34 -12.49 4.91
N GLU A 62 -15.52 -12.45 5.96
CA GLU A 62 -15.95 -12.74 7.34
C GLU A 62 -17.05 -11.79 7.81
N TRP A 63 -16.99 -10.50 7.41
CA TRP A 63 -18.01 -9.51 7.73
C TRP A 63 -18.88 -9.15 6.53
N PHE A 64 -18.31 -9.02 5.33
CA PHE A 64 -19.08 -8.68 4.14
C PHE A 64 -19.94 -9.82 3.60
N GLY A 65 -19.64 -11.08 3.96
CA GLY A 65 -20.49 -12.22 3.60
C GLY A 65 -21.90 -12.19 4.20
N LYS A 66 -22.11 -11.42 5.28
CA LYS A 66 -23.43 -11.23 5.93
C LYS A 66 -23.95 -9.79 5.83
N PHE A 67 -23.19 -8.92 5.16
CA PHE A 67 -23.50 -7.50 5.06
C PHE A 67 -24.63 -7.30 4.07
N ASN A 68 -25.73 -6.73 4.56
CA ASN A 68 -26.97 -6.60 3.82
C ASN A 68 -27.27 -5.14 3.48
N LEU A 69 -28.37 -4.90 2.75
CA LEU A 69 -28.74 -3.57 2.30
C LEU A 69 -28.97 -2.59 3.47
N ALA A 70 -29.47 -3.04 4.62
CA ALA A 70 -29.63 -2.17 5.78
C ALA A 70 -28.26 -1.69 6.31
N ASP A 71 -27.25 -2.56 6.31
CA ASP A 71 -25.89 -2.21 6.71
C ASP A 71 -25.28 -1.19 5.73
N VAL A 72 -25.52 -1.36 4.43
CA VAL A 72 -25.09 -0.39 3.39
C VAL A 72 -25.76 0.97 3.63
N ILE A 73 -27.06 1.01 3.86
CA ILE A 73 -27.80 2.26 4.13
C ILE A 73 -27.28 2.92 5.42
N GLN A 74 -27.05 2.14 6.47
CA GLN A 74 -26.53 2.65 7.73
C GLN A 74 -25.13 3.23 7.56
N LEU A 75 -24.24 2.54 6.87
CA LEU A 75 -22.87 3.00 6.60
C LEU A 75 -22.87 4.27 5.73
N THR A 76 -23.61 4.26 4.63
CA THR A 76 -23.68 5.40 3.70
C THR A 76 -24.37 6.61 4.30
N SER A 77 -25.24 6.46 5.30
CA SER A 77 -25.87 7.58 6.01
C SER A 77 -24.91 8.42 6.86
N LYS A 78 -23.70 7.90 7.15
CA LYS A 78 -22.70 8.56 8.00
C LYS A 78 -21.80 9.55 7.26
N PHE A 79 -21.76 9.48 5.93
CA PHE A 79 -20.87 10.27 5.11
C PHE A 79 -21.63 10.99 4.00
N THR A 80 -21.15 12.16 3.63
CA THR A 80 -21.74 12.96 2.56
C THR A 80 -21.00 12.75 1.24
N VAL A 81 -21.72 12.93 0.12
CA VAL A 81 -21.11 12.96 -1.21
C VAL A 81 -20.03 14.06 -1.29
N ALA A 82 -20.24 15.21 -0.64
CA ALA A 82 -19.28 16.30 -0.63
C ALA A 82 -17.94 15.90 0.02
N GLN A 83 -17.98 15.16 1.14
CA GLN A 83 -16.77 14.62 1.77
C GLN A 83 -16.04 13.64 0.86
N LEU A 84 -16.77 12.72 0.20
CA LEU A 84 -16.17 11.76 -0.73
C LEU A 84 -15.52 12.47 -1.93
N LEU A 85 -16.17 13.49 -2.49
CA LEU A 85 -15.63 14.28 -3.60
C LEU A 85 -14.45 15.20 -3.21
N ALA A 86 -14.16 15.36 -1.91
CA ALA A 86 -12.95 16.07 -1.46
C ALA A 86 -11.66 15.26 -1.70
N ARG A 87 -11.79 13.94 -1.96
CA ARG A 87 -10.68 13.10 -2.37
C ARG A 87 -10.14 13.56 -3.73
N GLU A 88 -8.82 13.69 -3.85
CA GLU A 88 -8.18 14.38 -4.97
C GLU A 88 -8.51 13.77 -6.34
N ASP A 89 -8.49 12.45 -6.47
CA ASP A 89 -8.82 11.73 -7.71
C ASP A 89 -10.28 11.90 -8.12
N PHE A 90 -11.22 11.82 -7.17
CA PHE A 90 -12.64 12.09 -7.42
C PHE A 90 -12.88 13.55 -7.75
N SER A 91 -12.25 14.49 -7.04
CA SER A 91 -12.32 15.92 -7.35
C SER A 91 -11.84 16.20 -8.78
N ASN A 92 -10.67 15.67 -9.14
CA ASN A 92 -10.08 15.83 -10.47
C ASN A 92 -10.92 15.20 -11.58
N ARG A 93 -11.52 14.03 -11.34
CA ARG A 93 -12.42 13.38 -12.31
C ARG A 93 -13.73 14.14 -12.46
N TYR A 94 -14.34 14.54 -11.35
CA TYR A 94 -15.60 15.27 -11.34
C TYR A 94 -15.47 16.62 -12.06
N ASN A 95 -14.42 17.39 -11.75
CA ASN A 95 -14.14 18.68 -12.40
C ASN A 95 -13.83 18.53 -13.89
N ALA A 96 -13.25 17.39 -14.31
CA ALA A 96 -12.99 17.08 -15.72
C ALA A 96 -14.21 16.48 -16.44
N GLY A 97 -15.38 16.36 -15.79
CA GLY A 97 -16.57 15.71 -16.36
C GLY A 97 -16.37 14.21 -16.64
N ARG A 98 -15.37 13.58 -16.03
CA ARG A 98 -15.12 12.14 -16.17
C ARG A 98 -16.08 11.37 -15.26
N PRO A 99 -16.69 10.27 -15.74
CA PRO A 99 -17.60 9.47 -14.93
C PRO A 99 -16.93 8.98 -13.64
N ILE A 100 -17.70 8.94 -12.56
CA ILE A 100 -17.35 8.30 -11.28
C ILE A 100 -18.51 7.36 -10.97
N ALA A 101 -18.27 6.05 -10.90
CA ALA A 101 -19.32 5.11 -10.60
C ALA A 101 -19.70 5.20 -9.12
N VAL A 102 -20.97 4.95 -8.79
CA VAL A 102 -21.45 4.94 -7.39
C VAL A 102 -20.71 3.89 -6.57
N THR A 103 -20.35 2.76 -7.18
CA THR A 103 -19.55 1.70 -6.55
C THR A 103 -18.17 2.19 -6.11
N GLU A 104 -17.56 3.14 -6.83
CA GLU A 104 -16.27 3.75 -6.45
C GLU A 104 -16.42 4.61 -5.19
N LEU A 105 -17.59 5.25 -4.99
CA LEU A 105 -17.88 6.02 -3.78
C LEU A 105 -18.09 5.12 -2.54
N LEU A 106 -18.46 3.86 -2.73
CA LEU A 106 -18.61 2.90 -1.64
C LEU A 106 -17.26 2.37 -1.14
N TYR A 107 -16.24 2.33 -1.99
CA TYR A 107 -14.95 1.72 -1.65
C TYR A 107 -14.32 2.30 -0.36
N PRO A 108 -14.17 3.63 -0.18
CA PRO A 108 -13.60 4.19 1.05
C PRO A 108 -14.43 3.85 2.30
N LEU A 109 -15.75 3.69 2.14
CA LEU A 109 -16.64 3.35 3.24
C LEU A 109 -16.48 1.89 3.67
N LEU A 110 -16.29 0.98 2.70
CA LEU A 110 -16.05 -0.43 2.97
C LEU A 110 -14.69 -0.63 3.66
N GLN A 111 -13.64 0.03 3.17
CA GLN A 111 -12.33 0.01 3.86
C GLN A 111 -12.41 0.61 5.27
N ALA A 112 -13.16 1.71 5.45
CA ALA A 112 -13.39 2.27 6.77
C ALA A 112 -14.11 1.29 7.71
N TYR A 113 -15.06 0.51 7.18
CA TYR A 113 -15.77 -0.51 7.95
C TYR A 113 -14.84 -1.63 8.40
N ASP A 114 -13.83 -2.01 7.59
CA ASP A 114 -12.80 -2.97 8.00
C ASP A 114 -12.10 -2.52 9.28
N SER A 115 -11.75 -1.23 9.37
CA SER A 115 -11.11 -0.63 10.57
C SER A 115 -12.00 -0.72 11.81
N VAL A 116 -13.32 -0.62 11.64
CA VAL A 116 -14.31 -0.77 12.73
C VAL A 116 -14.41 -2.21 13.21
N VAL A 117 -14.46 -3.17 12.28
CA VAL A 117 -14.56 -4.60 12.60
C VAL A 117 -13.30 -5.07 13.32
N ILE A 118 -12.13 -4.64 12.84
CA ILE A 118 -10.83 -4.97 13.43
C ILE A 118 -10.55 -4.20 14.72
N GLN A 119 -11.23 -3.07 14.95
CA GLN A 119 -10.92 -2.14 16.04
C GLN A 119 -9.46 -1.69 15.98
N ALA A 120 -9.02 -1.31 14.77
CA ALA A 120 -7.62 -0.97 14.52
C ALA A 120 -7.15 0.20 15.38
N ASP A 121 -6.01 0.04 16.05
CA ASP A 121 -5.31 1.13 16.74
C ASP A 121 -4.48 1.97 15.76
N VAL A 122 -3.96 1.33 14.71
CA VAL A 122 -3.12 1.91 13.65
C VAL A 122 -3.47 1.26 12.32
N GLU A 123 -3.70 2.07 11.27
CA GLU A 123 -3.77 1.60 9.88
C GLU A 123 -2.52 2.10 9.12
N PHE A 124 -1.91 1.21 8.34
CA PHE A 124 -0.63 1.42 7.66
C PHE A 124 -0.80 1.33 6.13
N GLY A 125 -0.17 2.24 5.39
CA GLY A 125 -0.03 2.10 3.94
C GLY A 125 0.54 3.33 3.26
N GLY A 126 0.38 3.42 1.93
CA GLY A 126 0.93 4.51 1.14
C GLY A 126 0.21 5.85 1.36
N THR A 127 0.88 6.95 1.03
CA THR A 127 0.29 8.31 1.06
C THR A 127 -0.94 8.47 0.18
N ASP A 128 -1.12 7.63 -0.84
CA ASP A 128 -2.31 7.58 -1.69
C ASP A 128 -3.56 7.06 -0.98
N GLN A 129 -3.41 6.40 0.18
CA GLN A 129 -4.50 5.90 1.00
C GLN A 129 -4.95 6.87 2.10
N LYS A 130 -4.34 8.07 2.17
CA LYS A 130 -4.61 9.07 3.22
C LYS A 130 -6.10 9.32 3.43
N PHE A 131 -6.86 9.50 2.34
CA PHE A 131 -8.29 9.76 2.44
C PHE A 131 -9.02 8.58 3.10
N ASN A 132 -8.77 7.35 2.63
CA ASN A 132 -9.47 6.17 3.12
C ASN A 132 -9.16 5.93 4.62
N PHE A 133 -7.91 6.13 5.04
CA PHE A 133 -7.51 6.02 6.45
C PHE A 133 -8.24 7.03 7.35
N LEU A 134 -8.45 8.25 6.86
CA LEU A 134 -9.18 9.28 7.58
C LEU A 134 -10.68 8.96 7.67
N VAL A 135 -11.27 8.36 6.62
CA VAL A 135 -12.65 7.87 6.67
C VAL A 135 -12.78 6.74 7.70
N GLY A 136 -11.82 5.80 7.76
CA GLY A 136 -11.76 4.75 8.80
C GLY A 136 -11.71 5.33 10.21
N ARG A 137 -10.78 6.25 10.44
CA ARG A 137 -10.64 6.96 11.73
C ARG A 137 -11.91 7.73 12.13
N GLU A 138 -12.55 8.41 11.18
CA GLU A 138 -13.79 9.14 11.41
C GLU A 138 -14.95 8.18 11.73
N LEU A 139 -15.07 7.08 10.97
CA LEU A 139 -16.12 6.08 11.18
C LEU A 139 -15.99 5.43 12.57
N GLN A 140 -14.78 5.05 12.99
CA GLN A 140 -14.53 4.53 14.35
C GLN A 140 -15.01 5.52 15.42
N SER A 141 -14.73 6.82 15.24
CA SER A 141 -15.22 7.88 16.14
C SER A 141 -16.76 7.90 16.20
N MET A 142 -17.42 7.84 15.04
CA MET A 142 -18.88 7.88 14.91
C MET A 142 -19.59 6.66 15.54
N VAL A 143 -18.89 5.53 15.69
CA VAL A 143 -19.42 4.32 16.33
C VAL A 143 -18.94 4.15 17.78
N GLY A 144 -18.25 5.15 18.34
CA GLY A 144 -17.81 5.18 19.73
C GLY A 144 -16.54 4.38 20.02
N GLN A 145 -15.79 3.98 18.98
CA GLN A 145 -14.48 3.34 19.13
C GLN A 145 -13.36 4.38 19.27
N ARG A 146 -12.20 3.94 19.78
CA ARG A 146 -10.99 4.75 19.74
C ARG A 146 -10.55 4.94 18.28
N PRO A 147 -10.33 6.17 17.81
CA PRO A 147 -9.96 6.40 16.42
C PRO A 147 -8.50 5.99 16.15
N GLN A 148 -8.27 5.19 15.12
CA GLN A 148 -6.96 4.69 14.70
C GLN A 148 -5.98 5.80 14.33
N GLN A 149 -4.69 5.59 14.57
CA GLN A 149 -3.65 6.42 14.00
C GLN A 149 -3.39 6.02 12.54
N CYS A 150 -3.10 6.99 11.70
CA CYS A 150 -2.81 6.75 10.29
C CYS A 150 -1.30 6.84 10.08
N PHE A 151 -0.66 5.71 9.80
CA PHE A 151 0.76 5.65 9.47
C PHE A 151 0.92 5.55 7.95
N MET A 152 1.53 6.57 7.35
CA MET A 152 1.65 6.68 5.90
C MET A 152 3.12 6.71 5.48
N THR A 153 3.47 5.91 4.48
CA THR A 153 4.78 5.92 3.84
C THR A 153 4.69 6.54 2.44
N PRO A 154 5.75 7.23 1.97
CA PRO A 154 5.76 7.74 0.61
C PRO A 154 5.69 6.59 -0.40
N LEU A 155 5.15 6.88 -1.59
CA LEU A 155 5.18 5.94 -2.69
C LEU A 155 6.60 5.84 -3.25
N LEU A 156 7.09 4.61 -3.38
CA LEU A 156 8.39 4.35 -3.98
C LEU A 156 8.38 4.73 -5.48
N VAL A 157 9.36 5.54 -5.88
CA VAL A 157 9.59 5.87 -7.29
C VAL A 157 10.17 4.64 -8.00
N GLY A 158 9.68 4.34 -9.20
CA GLY A 158 10.12 3.19 -9.98
C GLY A 158 11.55 3.34 -10.51
N THR A 159 12.03 2.30 -11.18
CA THR A 159 13.38 2.26 -11.77
C THR A 159 13.59 3.32 -12.86
N ASP A 160 12.52 3.99 -13.31
CA ASP A 160 12.58 5.07 -14.30
C ASP A 160 12.96 6.45 -13.71
N GLY A 161 13.01 6.60 -12.39
CA GLY A 161 13.42 7.85 -11.75
C GLY A 161 12.33 8.89 -11.54
N SER A 162 11.11 8.67 -12.02
CA SER A 162 10.11 9.76 -12.10
C SER A 162 8.71 9.34 -11.72
N GLN A 163 8.26 8.17 -12.17
CA GLN A 163 6.90 7.71 -11.92
C GLN A 163 6.88 6.81 -10.69
N LYS A 164 5.75 6.75 -10.00
CA LYS A 164 5.55 5.74 -8.97
C LYS A 164 5.79 4.34 -9.54
N MET A 165 6.37 3.47 -8.71
CA MET A 165 6.62 2.08 -9.09
C MET A 165 5.31 1.38 -9.45
N SER A 166 5.27 0.74 -10.62
CA SER A 166 4.08 0.04 -11.13
C SER A 166 4.45 -1.08 -12.09
N LYS A 167 3.79 -2.23 -11.92
CA LYS A 167 3.86 -3.34 -12.89
C LYS A 167 3.43 -2.93 -14.30
N SER A 168 2.44 -2.04 -14.41
CA SER A 168 1.92 -1.60 -15.71
C SER A 168 2.87 -0.68 -16.48
N LEU A 169 3.75 0.02 -15.76
CA LEU A 169 4.77 0.91 -16.35
C LEU A 169 6.08 0.16 -16.63
N GLY A 170 6.22 -1.09 -16.17
CA GLY A 170 7.45 -1.87 -16.31
C GLY A 170 8.62 -1.33 -15.48
N ASN A 171 8.39 -0.37 -14.58
CA ASN A 171 9.41 0.29 -13.77
C ASN A 171 9.52 -0.30 -12.35
N TYR A 172 9.19 -1.58 -12.18
CA TYR A 172 9.06 -2.24 -10.87
C TYR A 172 10.17 -3.26 -10.60
N ILE A 173 10.47 -3.45 -9.32
CA ILE A 173 11.28 -4.55 -8.80
C ILE A 173 10.35 -5.50 -8.05
N GLY A 174 10.23 -6.75 -8.51
CA GLY A 174 9.32 -7.72 -7.92
C GLY A 174 9.96 -8.46 -6.75
N VAL A 175 9.24 -8.57 -5.63
CA VAL A 175 9.71 -9.30 -4.43
C VAL A 175 9.87 -10.82 -4.61
N ASP A 176 9.37 -11.35 -5.72
CA ASP A 176 9.45 -12.77 -6.08
C ASP A 176 10.25 -13.01 -7.36
N GLU A 177 11.00 -12.00 -7.81
CA GLU A 177 11.87 -12.13 -8.98
C GLU A 177 13.18 -12.83 -8.63
N PRO A 178 13.82 -13.55 -9.57
CA PRO A 178 15.12 -14.16 -9.33
C PRO A 178 16.14 -13.14 -8.76
N PRO A 179 17.04 -13.54 -7.85
CA PRO A 179 18.03 -12.63 -7.25
C PRO A 179 18.81 -11.78 -8.26
N ASN A 180 19.18 -12.35 -9.40
CA ASN A 180 19.90 -11.65 -10.47
C ASN A 180 19.05 -10.56 -11.13
N GLU A 181 17.73 -10.76 -11.24
CA GLU A 181 16.80 -9.76 -11.79
C GLU A 181 16.61 -8.60 -10.80
N ILE A 182 16.41 -8.91 -9.52
CA ILE A 182 16.32 -7.89 -8.46
C ILE A 182 17.58 -7.03 -8.46
N TYR A 183 18.74 -7.68 -8.41
CA TYR A 183 20.02 -6.99 -8.43
C TYR A 183 20.18 -6.14 -9.70
N GLY A 184 19.91 -6.72 -10.88
CA GLY A 184 20.01 -6.02 -12.16
C GLY A 184 19.11 -4.78 -12.24
N LYS A 185 17.88 -4.86 -11.73
CA LYS A 185 16.95 -3.72 -11.66
C LYS A 185 17.36 -2.66 -10.64
N VAL A 186 17.93 -3.05 -9.50
CA VAL A 186 18.51 -2.07 -8.57
C VAL A 186 19.67 -1.31 -9.23
N MET A 187 20.48 -1.99 -10.04
CA MET A 187 21.59 -1.33 -10.75
C MET A 187 21.11 -0.30 -11.78
N SER A 188 19.87 -0.40 -12.27
CA SER A 188 19.32 0.51 -13.28
C SER A 188 18.68 1.79 -12.72
N ILE A 189 18.45 1.87 -11.40
CA ILE A 189 17.85 3.07 -10.81
C ILE A 189 18.75 4.29 -10.99
N PRO A 190 18.22 5.52 -11.15
CA PRO A 190 19.03 6.74 -11.14
C PRO A 190 19.73 6.96 -9.80
N ASP A 191 20.89 7.64 -9.81
CA ASP A 191 21.66 7.90 -8.59
C ASP A 191 20.87 8.71 -7.56
N SER A 192 19.95 9.56 -8.01
CA SER A 192 19.05 10.34 -7.16
C SER A 192 18.10 9.48 -6.32
N LEU A 193 17.83 8.24 -6.71
CA LEU A 193 16.94 7.32 -5.98
C LEU A 193 17.67 6.42 -4.99
N ILE A 194 19.01 6.41 -4.97
CA ILE A 194 19.79 5.50 -4.13
C ILE A 194 19.39 5.65 -2.66
N MET A 195 19.34 6.90 -2.16
CA MET A 195 19.02 7.15 -0.75
C MET A 195 17.58 6.79 -0.41
N ASP A 196 16.62 7.16 -1.27
CA ASP A 196 15.21 6.83 -1.07
C ASP A 196 15.00 5.31 -0.98
N TYR A 197 15.71 4.53 -1.80
CA TYR A 197 15.61 3.06 -1.75
C TYR A 197 16.25 2.49 -0.49
N PHE A 198 17.37 3.01 -0.03
CA PHE A 198 17.95 2.58 1.25
C PHE A 198 17.01 2.88 2.42
N GLU A 199 16.48 4.10 2.49
CA GLU A 199 15.61 4.55 3.58
C GLU A 199 14.28 3.80 3.64
N LEU A 200 13.72 3.42 2.48
CA LEU A 200 12.39 2.80 2.40
C LEU A 200 12.42 1.27 2.39
N LEU A 201 13.54 0.64 2.00
CA LEU A 201 13.58 -0.80 1.68
C LEU A 201 14.66 -1.59 2.45
N THR A 202 15.44 -0.97 3.32
CA THR A 202 16.52 -1.65 4.03
C THR A 202 16.55 -1.32 5.51
N ASP A 203 17.08 -2.24 6.31
CA ASP A 203 17.36 -2.05 7.74
C ASP A 203 18.73 -1.39 8.01
N VAL A 204 19.32 -0.72 7.00
CA VAL A 204 20.60 -0.02 7.17
C VAL A 204 20.43 1.10 8.21
N ALA A 205 21.33 1.15 9.18
CA ALA A 205 21.22 2.08 10.30
C ALA A 205 21.29 3.55 9.87
N ASP A 206 20.49 4.42 10.49
CA ASP A 206 20.42 5.86 10.20
C ASP A 206 21.78 6.56 10.18
N LYS A 207 22.69 6.15 11.08
CA LYS A 207 24.05 6.68 11.11
C LYS A 207 24.79 6.45 9.80
N GLU A 208 24.67 5.23 9.27
CA GLU A 208 25.33 4.82 8.03
C GLU A 208 24.65 5.46 6.81
N LEU A 209 23.32 5.63 6.83
CA LEU A 209 22.60 6.42 5.82
C LEU A 209 23.09 7.88 5.79
N GLY A 210 23.40 8.45 6.96
CA GLY A 210 24.02 9.76 7.08
C GLY A 210 25.39 9.85 6.39
N GLU A 211 26.23 8.81 6.56
CA GLU A 211 27.54 8.70 5.90
C GLU A 211 27.39 8.57 4.38
N PHE A 212 26.42 7.79 3.89
CA PHE A 212 26.14 7.69 2.44
C PHE A 212 25.72 9.04 1.85
N ARG A 213 24.80 9.74 2.53
CA ARG A 213 24.29 11.04 2.08
C ARG A 213 25.42 12.07 2.00
N GLN A 214 26.29 12.11 3.01
CA GLN A 214 27.46 12.98 3.00
C GLN A 214 28.43 12.60 1.88
N GLY A 215 28.75 11.31 1.72
CA GLY A 215 29.69 10.85 0.72
C GLY A 215 29.23 11.05 -0.72
N LEU A 216 27.93 10.93 -0.99
CA LEU A 216 27.33 11.28 -2.28
C LEU A 216 27.39 12.79 -2.53
N GLY A 217 27.05 13.61 -1.53
CA GLY A 217 27.06 15.07 -1.65
C GLY A 217 28.47 15.67 -1.78
N GLN A 218 29.50 14.99 -1.26
CA GLN A 218 30.90 15.38 -1.37
C GLN A 218 31.65 14.67 -2.51
N GLU A 219 30.95 13.83 -3.29
CA GLU A 219 31.53 13.01 -4.37
C GLU A 219 32.70 12.10 -3.91
N THR A 220 32.74 11.74 -2.63
CA THR A 220 33.77 10.84 -2.06
C THR A 220 33.39 9.37 -2.17
N ILE A 221 32.12 9.06 -2.45
CA ILE A 221 31.62 7.70 -2.67
C ILE A 221 31.10 7.61 -4.10
N ASN A 222 31.53 6.57 -4.82
CA ASN A 222 30.98 6.27 -6.14
C ASN A 222 29.54 5.71 -5.98
N PRO A 223 28.51 6.32 -6.59
CA PRO A 223 27.13 5.84 -6.54
C PRO A 223 26.97 4.37 -6.93
N MET A 224 27.83 3.88 -7.84
CA MET A 224 27.88 2.49 -8.27
C MET A 224 28.10 1.52 -7.10
N GLU A 225 28.94 1.88 -6.13
CA GLU A 225 29.20 1.00 -4.97
C GLU A 225 27.99 0.93 -4.04
N LEU A 226 27.27 2.03 -3.88
CA LEU A 226 26.02 2.06 -3.11
C LEU A 226 24.91 1.28 -3.80
N LYS A 227 24.79 1.35 -5.13
CA LYS A 227 23.84 0.50 -5.89
C LYS A 227 24.14 -0.99 -5.74
N LYS A 228 25.42 -1.38 -5.86
CA LYS A 228 25.83 -2.77 -5.63
C LYS A 228 25.48 -3.22 -4.22
N ARG A 229 25.69 -2.37 -3.22
CA ARG A 229 25.31 -2.66 -1.84
C ARG A 229 23.81 -2.82 -1.70
N LEU A 230 23.02 -1.84 -2.14
CA LEU A 230 21.56 -1.89 -2.11
C LEU A 230 21.03 -3.17 -2.76
N GLY A 231 21.58 -3.55 -3.92
CA GLY A 231 21.20 -4.79 -4.60
C GLY A 231 21.45 -6.03 -3.74
N ARG A 232 22.58 -6.07 -3.01
CA ARG A 232 22.87 -7.16 -2.05
C ARG A 232 21.92 -7.14 -0.87
N GLU A 233 21.63 -5.97 -0.28
CA GLU A 233 20.70 -5.86 0.85
C GLU A 233 19.30 -6.35 0.47
N LEU A 234 18.75 -5.90 -0.67
CA LEU A 234 17.41 -6.33 -1.10
C LEU A 234 17.36 -7.84 -1.41
N VAL A 235 18.38 -8.38 -2.07
CA VAL A 235 18.45 -9.81 -2.33
C VAL A 235 18.55 -10.60 -1.02
N ALA A 236 19.41 -10.19 -0.09
CA ALA A 236 19.60 -10.89 1.19
C ALA A 236 18.36 -10.85 2.09
N GLN A 237 17.60 -9.75 2.06
CA GLN A 237 16.34 -9.63 2.81
C GLN A 237 15.24 -10.54 2.22
N LEU A 238 15.13 -10.64 0.89
CA LEU A 238 14.07 -11.40 0.23
C LEU A 238 14.39 -12.89 0.03
N TYR A 239 15.68 -13.21 -0.01
CA TYR A 239 16.21 -14.55 -0.23
C TYR A 239 17.23 -14.80 0.88
N SER A 240 16.82 -15.57 1.88
CA SER A 240 17.74 -16.17 2.85
C SER A 240 18.89 -16.86 2.11
N GLN A 241 20.13 -16.52 2.49
CA GLN A 241 21.39 -16.96 1.87
C GLN A 241 21.44 -18.45 1.50
#